data_AF-A0A6P0KMF8-F1
#
_entry.id   AF-A0A6P0KMF8-F1
#
_cell.length_a   1.000
_cell.length_b   1.000
_cell.length_c   1.000
_cell.angle_alpha   90.00
_cell.angle_beta   90.00
_cell.angle_gamma   90.00
#
_symmetry.space_group_name_H-M   'P 1'
#
loop_
_entity.id
_entity.type
_entity.pdbx_description
1 polymer ?
#
loop_
_entity_poly.entity_id
_entity_poly.type
_entity_poly.pdbx_seq_one_letter_code
_entity_poly.pdbx_strand_id
1 'polypeptide(L)'
;MPEKRSHDHLIDCQQALDRLAQIAQSQSTRPHSYPHPITEREEILINLYSYCRLSMTPQEFYGKWQVKQADIGKICCRSTHAVNRWLAQGARYKSPSSDSLYHLALMDFLLENFEEIPKELLNRLCSKVE
;
A
#
# COMPACT_ATOMS: atom_id res chain seq x y z
N MET A 1 1.75 28.26 4.45
CA MET A 1 1.99 27.55 5.72
C MET A 1 1.60 26.08 5.59
N PRO A 2 2.48 25.18 5.11
CA PRO A 2 2.19 23.76 4.96
C PRO A 2 2.73 22.85 6.08
N GLU A 3 3.74 23.30 6.84
CA GLU A 3 4.49 22.41 7.76
C GLU A 3 3.70 21.99 9.00
N LYS A 4 2.90 22.88 9.61
CA LYS A 4 2.06 22.54 10.77
C LYS A 4 1.05 21.42 10.47
N ARG A 5 0.41 21.48 9.30
CA ARG A 5 -0.59 20.49 8.85
C ARG A 5 0.01 19.10 8.63
N SER A 6 1.30 19.02 8.31
CA SER A 6 2.01 17.75 8.14
C SER A 6 2.41 17.13 9.48
N HIS A 7 2.72 17.94 10.49
CA HIS A 7 3.11 17.46 11.82
C HIS A 7 1.92 16.92 12.61
N ASP A 8 0.79 17.65 12.60
CA ASP A 8 -0.44 17.26 13.27
C ASP A 8 -0.95 15.90 12.73
N HIS A 9 -0.86 15.69 11.42
CA HIS A 9 -1.25 14.45 10.76
C HIS A 9 -0.37 13.25 11.14
N LEU A 10 0.93 13.45 11.37
CA LEU A 10 1.83 12.37 11.81
C LEU A 10 1.51 11.94 13.25
N ILE A 11 1.18 12.90 14.11
CA ILE A 11 0.75 12.64 15.49
C ILE A 11 -0.56 11.85 15.49
N ASP A 12 -1.54 12.26 14.67
CA ASP A 12 -2.82 11.57 14.56
C ASP A 12 -2.67 10.13 14.06
N CYS A 13 -1.77 9.91 13.08
CA CYS A 13 -1.46 8.57 12.58
C CYS A 13 -0.81 7.69 13.66
N GLN A 14 0.13 8.23 14.43
CA GLN A 14 0.78 7.45 15.50
C GLN A 14 -0.21 7.07 16.59
N GLN A 15 -1.06 8.01 17.03
CA GLN A 15 -2.09 7.72 18.03
C GLN A 15 -3.08 6.65 17.55
N ALA A 16 -3.46 6.70 16.28
CA ALA A 16 -4.32 5.69 15.67
C ALA A 16 -3.65 4.30 15.63
N LEU A 17 -2.35 4.22 15.31
CA LEU A 17 -1.59 2.97 15.35
C LEU A 17 -1.49 2.41 16.77
N ASP A 18 -1.20 3.26 17.77
CA ASP A 18 -1.13 2.87 19.17
C ASP A 18 -2.49 2.32 19.66
N ARG A 19 -3.59 2.94 19.24
CA ARG A 19 -4.94 2.48 19.56
C ARG A 19 -5.24 1.11 18.93
N LEU A 20 -4.82 0.88 17.68
CA LEU A 20 -4.95 -0.43 17.04
C LEU A 20 -4.16 -1.51 17.78
N ALA A 21 -2.94 -1.21 18.25
CA ALA A 21 -2.14 -2.14 19.03
C ALA A 21 -2.83 -2.56 20.35
N GLN A 22 -3.46 -1.60 21.04
CA GLN A 22 -4.27 -1.90 22.24
C GLN A 22 -5.48 -2.79 21.93
N ILE A 23 -6.18 -2.51 20.83
CA ILE A 23 -7.33 -3.33 20.40
C ILE A 23 -6.88 -4.74 20.02
N ALA A 24 -5.74 -4.91 19.35
CA ALA A 24 -5.21 -6.21 18.99
C ALA A 24 -4.87 -7.09 20.20
N GLN A 25 -4.37 -6.49 21.29
CA GLN A 25 -4.02 -7.22 22.53
C GLN A 25 -5.26 -7.74 23.28
N SER A 26 -6.43 -7.12 23.12
CA SER A 26 -7.65 -7.49 23.85
C SER A 26 -8.47 -8.63 23.23
N GLN A 27 -7.92 -9.36 22.24
CA GLN A 27 -8.50 -10.55 21.59
C GLN A 27 -10.01 -10.41 21.27
N SER A 28 -10.34 -9.59 20.26
CA SER A 28 -11.70 -9.57 19.71
C SER A 28 -11.89 -10.72 18.69
N THR A 29 -12.46 -11.84 19.14
CA THR A 29 -13.05 -12.82 18.22
C THR A 29 -14.29 -12.20 17.59
N ARG A 30 -14.27 -12.02 16.27
CA ARG A 30 -15.42 -11.43 15.55
C ARG A 30 -16.56 -12.43 15.46
N PRO A 31 -17.81 -12.04 15.74
CA PRO A 31 -18.96 -12.81 15.31
C PRO A 31 -19.09 -12.74 13.78
N HIS A 32 -19.14 -13.90 13.11
CA HIS A 32 -19.45 -14.00 11.68
C HIS A 32 -20.93 -13.67 11.46
N SER A 33 -21.22 -12.40 11.20
CA SER A 33 -22.56 -11.90 10.87
C SER A 33 -22.51 -11.15 9.54
N TYR A 34 -23.60 -11.24 8.76
CA TYR A 34 -23.74 -10.51 7.52
C TYR A 34 -25.00 -9.61 7.59
N PRO A 35 -24.90 -8.29 7.36
CA PRO A 35 -23.67 -7.54 7.07
C PRO A 35 -22.73 -7.47 8.28
N HIS A 36 -21.43 -7.35 8.02
CA HIS A 36 -20.43 -7.19 9.08
C HIS A 36 -20.50 -5.75 9.61
N PRO A 37 -20.75 -5.52 10.90
CA PRO A 37 -20.71 -4.17 11.46
C PRO A 37 -19.29 -3.61 11.44
N ILE A 38 -19.17 -2.33 11.07
CA ILE A 38 -17.93 -1.57 11.21
C ILE A 38 -17.75 -1.25 12.69
N THR A 39 -16.66 -1.74 13.29
CA THR A 39 -16.30 -1.45 14.69
C THR A 39 -15.25 -0.34 14.74
N GLU A 40 -14.94 0.16 15.95
CA GLU A 40 -13.86 1.14 16.17
C GLU A 40 -12.56 0.74 15.45
N ARG A 41 -12.20 -0.56 15.46
CA ARG A 41 -11.01 -1.05 14.75
C ARG A 41 -11.09 -0.75 13.24
N GLU A 42 -12.22 -1.02 12.61
CA GLU A 42 -12.40 -0.79 11.17
C GLU A 42 -12.44 0.70 10.83
N GLU A 43 -13.07 1.53 11.67
CA GLU A 43 -13.09 2.99 11.48
C GLU A 43 -11.68 3.58 11.53
N ILE A 44 -10.87 3.18 12.52
CA ILE A 44 -9.48 3.64 12.63
C ILE A 44 -8.67 3.21 11.40
N LEU A 45 -8.81 1.96 10.96
CA LEU A 45 -8.14 1.46 9.76
C LEU A 45 -8.56 2.21 8.49
N ILE A 46 -9.86 2.47 8.31
CA ILE A 46 -10.38 3.23 7.16
C ILE A 46 -9.81 4.65 7.16
N ASN A 47 -9.76 5.30 8.32
CA ASN A 47 -9.20 6.64 8.46
C ASN A 47 -7.70 6.63 8.12
N LEU A 48 -6.91 5.76 8.76
CA LEU A 48 -5.48 5.62 8.45
C LEU A 48 -5.24 5.41 6.96
N TYR A 49 -5.98 4.49 6.33
CA TYR A 49 -5.86 4.22 4.91
C TYR A 49 -6.19 5.44 4.03
N SER A 50 -7.20 6.21 4.40
CA SER A 50 -7.64 7.40 3.65
C SER A 50 -6.60 8.53 3.66
N TYR A 51 -5.77 8.56 4.70
CA TYR A 51 -4.81 9.62 4.98
C TYR A 51 -3.37 9.24 4.63
N CYS A 52 -2.99 7.97 4.82
CA CYS A 52 -1.68 7.44 4.45
C CYS A 52 -1.63 7.09 2.96
N ARG A 53 -1.35 8.09 2.12
CA ARG A 53 -1.15 7.88 0.67
C ARG A 53 0.18 7.19 0.39
N LEU A 54 0.14 5.86 0.27
CA LEU A 54 1.27 5.06 -0.18
C LEU A 54 1.62 5.43 -1.63
N SER A 55 2.88 5.77 -1.89
CA SER A 55 3.34 6.15 -3.23
C SER A 55 4.83 5.85 -3.39
N MET A 56 5.19 5.23 -4.50
CA MET A 56 6.58 4.98 -4.87
C MET A 56 6.74 5.12 -6.38
N THR A 57 7.76 5.85 -6.82
CA THR A 57 8.02 6.07 -8.24
C THR A 57 8.62 4.83 -8.91
N PRO A 58 8.43 4.64 -10.22
CA PRO A 58 9.11 3.58 -10.96
C PRO A 58 10.63 3.63 -10.84
N GLN A 59 11.22 4.83 -10.72
CA GLN A 59 12.66 5.04 -10.53
C GLN A 59 13.13 4.51 -9.18
N GLU A 60 12.43 4.86 -8.10
CA GLU A 60 12.74 4.37 -6.75
C GLU A 60 12.59 2.85 -6.69
N PHE A 61 11.47 2.32 -7.20
CA PHE A 61 11.21 0.88 -7.20
C PHE A 61 12.26 0.11 -8.00
N TYR A 62 12.59 0.60 -9.20
CA TYR A 62 13.63 0.02 -10.03
C TYR A 62 15.02 0.10 -9.37
N GLY A 63 15.36 1.24 -8.77
CA GLY A 63 16.65 1.42 -8.09
C GLY A 63 16.81 0.51 -6.88
N LYS A 64 15.73 0.29 -6.12
CA LYS A 64 15.72 -0.56 -4.94
C LYS A 64 15.77 -2.05 -5.29
N TRP A 65 14.85 -2.52 -6.15
CA TRP A 65 14.65 -3.95 -6.40
C TRP A 65 15.36 -4.48 -7.66
N GLN A 66 15.82 -3.61 -8.54
CA GLN A 66 16.51 -3.96 -9.80
C GLN A 66 15.72 -4.95 -10.69
N VAL A 67 14.38 -4.87 -10.64
CA VAL A 67 13.48 -5.70 -11.45
C VAL A 67 13.46 -5.29 -12.91
N LYS A 68 12.99 -6.17 -13.80
CA LYS A 68 12.82 -5.86 -15.23
C LYS A 68 11.64 -4.90 -15.41
N GLN A 69 11.69 -4.04 -16.45
CA GLN A 69 10.58 -3.14 -16.76
C GLN A 69 9.27 -3.89 -17.04
N ALA A 70 9.35 -5.12 -17.55
CA ALA A 70 8.20 -5.98 -17.76
C ALA A 70 7.50 -6.37 -16.46
N ASP A 71 8.24 -6.58 -15.37
CA ASP A 71 7.66 -6.94 -14.07
C ASP A 71 7.01 -5.72 -13.41
N ILE A 72 7.61 -4.53 -13.53
CA ILE A 72 6.96 -3.25 -13.19
C ILE A 72 5.65 -3.09 -13.97
N GLY A 73 5.64 -3.46 -15.25
CA GLY A 73 4.43 -3.44 -16.09
C GLY A 73 3.33 -4.35 -15.54
N LYS A 74 3.68 -5.58 -15.15
CA LYS A 74 2.72 -6.53 -14.53
C LYS A 74 2.16 -5.99 -13.21
N ILE A 75 3.03 -5.52 -12.32
CA ILE A 75 2.64 -4.96 -11.01
C ILE A 75 1.62 -3.82 -11.19
N CYS A 76 1.87 -2.92 -12.14
CA CYS A 76 1.04 -1.75 -12.36
C CYS A 76 -0.13 -1.97 -13.33
N CYS A 77 -0.32 -3.18 -13.87
CA CYS A 77 -1.27 -3.46 -14.94
C CYS A 77 -1.10 -2.51 -16.15
N ARG A 78 0.14 -2.35 -16.63
CA ARG A 78 0.51 -1.49 -17.77
C ARG A 78 1.46 -2.21 -18.73
N SER A 79 1.54 -1.69 -19.96
CA SER A 79 2.50 -2.20 -20.95
C SER A 79 3.94 -1.81 -20.59
N THR A 80 4.90 -2.63 -20.99
CA THR A 80 6.33 -2.30 -20.88
C THR A 80 6.68 -0.98 -21.59
N HIS A 81 5.95 -0.64 -22.67
CA HIS A 81 6.10 0.66 -23.33
C HIS A 81 5.78 1.84 -22.39
N ALA A 82 4.70 1.74 -21.61
CA ALA A 82 4.35 2.76 -20.63
C ALA A 82 5.44 2.89 -19.56
N VAL A 83 5.95 1.76 -19.05
CA VAL A 83 7.04 1.74 -18.07
C VAL A 83 8.31 2.40 -18.62
N ASN A 84 8.68 2.10 -19.86
CA ASN A 84 9.83 2.72 -20.51
C ASN A 84 9.68 4.25 -20.61
N ARG A 85 8.45 4.75 -20.81
CA ARG A 85 8.16 6.20 -20.81
C ARG A 85 8.27 6.80 -19.41
N TRP A 86 7.97 6.05 -18.36
CA TRP A 86 8.14 6.51 -16.98
C TRP A 86 9.61 6.59 -16.57
N LEU A 87 10.42 5.64 -17.02
CA LEU A 87 11.87 5.59 -16.74
C LEU A 87 12.71 6.44 -17.71
N ALA A 88 12.10 6.99 -18.76
CA ALA A 88 12.77 7.86 -19.72
C ALA A 88 13.11 9.23 -19.10
N GLN A 89 14.03 9.94 -19.74
CA GLN A 89 14.40 11.31 -19.41
C GLN A 89 13.90 12.32 -20.47
N GLY A 90 13.77 13.58 -20.07
CA GLY A 90 13.44 14.69 -20.95
C GLY A 90 12.08 14.55 -21.64
N ALA A 91 11.99 14.92 -22.92
CA ALA A 91 10.73 14.99 -23.67
C ALA A 91 9.97 13.64 -23.81
N ARG A 92 10.66 12.52 -23.59
CA ARG A 92 10.05 11.18 -23.64
C ARG A 92 9.41 10.77 -22.31
N TYR A 93 9.75 11.45 -21.22
CA TYR A 93 9.19 11.18 -19.90
C TYR A 93 7.68 11.40 -19.89
N LYS A 94 6.97 10.49 -19.23
CA LYS A 94 5.57 10.67 -18.85
C LYS A 94 5.40 10.28 -17.39
N SER A 95 4.64 11.07 -16.65
CA SER A 95 4.32 10.74 -15.26
C SER A 95 3.44 9.49 -15.20
N PRO A 96 3.72 8.53 -14.31
CA PRO A 96 2.77 7.47 -13.97
C PRO A 96 1.51 8.06 -13.32
N SER A 97 0.41 7.30 -13.40
CA SER A 97 -0.82 7.60 -12.66
C SER A 97 -0.66 7.31 -11.17
N SER A 98 -1.49 7.93 -10.32
CA SER A 98 -1.53 7.67 -8.87
C SER A 98 -1.66 6.18 -8.54
N ASP A 99 -2.50 5.46 -9.28
CA ASP A 99 -2.73 4.03 -9.02
C ASP A 99 -1.47 3.21 -9.30
N SER A 100 -0.66 3.60 -10.28
CA SER A 100 0.61 2.92 -10.57
C SER A 100 1.64 3.20 -9.48
N LEU A 101 1.70 4.43 -8.96
CA LEU A 101 2.55 4.74 -7.81
C LEU A 101 2.13 3.96 -6.57
N TYR A 102 0.81 3.81 -6.36
CA TYR A 102 0.24 3.03 -5.27
C TYR A 102 0.56 1.54 -5.40
N HIS A 103 0.40 0.94 -6.59
CA HIS A 103 0.73 -0.47 -6.81
C HIS A 103 2.21 -0.77 -6.57
N LEU A 104 3.12 0.14 -6.94
CA LEU A 104 4.54 -0.03 -6.65
C LEU A 104 4.83 0.06 -5.17
N ALA A 105 4.23 1.02 -4.47
CA ALA A 105 4.40 1.14 -3.03
C ALA A 105 3.83 -0.06 -2.27
N LEU A 106 2.69 -0.61 -2.71
CA LEU A 106 2.11 -1.81 -2.13
C LEU A 106 2.99 -3.03 -2.38
N MET A 107 3.53 -3.18 -3.58
CA MET A 107 4.47 -4.27 -3.88
C MET A 107 5.77 -4.12 -3.09
N ASP A 108 6.28 -2.90 -2.92
CA ASP A 108 7.44 -2.60 -2.08
C ASP A 108 7.21 -3.05 -0.63
N PHE A 109 6.06 -2.69 -0.06
CA PHE A 109 5.66 -3.12 1.28
C PHE A 109 5.58 -4.65 1.39
N LEU A 110 4.99 -5.33 0.41
CA LEU A 110 4.90 -6.79 0.42
C LEU A 110 6.26 -7.47 0.34
N LEU A 111 7.18 -6.93 -0.47
CA LEU A 111 8.52 -7.49 -0.63
C LEU A 111 9.39 -7.27 0.61
N GLU A 112 9.29 -6.10 1.26
CA GLU A 112 10.03 -5.79 2.50
C GLU A 112 9.57 -6.62 3.70
N ASN A 113 8.29 -6.98 3.75
CA ASN A 113 7.70 -7.62 4.92
C ASN A 113 7.34 -9.09 4.65
N PHE A 114 7.88 -9.70 3.59
CA PHE A 114 7.46 -11.02 3.13
C PHE A 114 7.56 -12.08 4.23
N GLU A 115 8.65 -12.08 4.99
CA GLU A 115 8.94 -13.00 6.07
C GLU A 115 7.94 -12.89 7.24
N GLU A 116 7.31 -11.73 7.41
CA GLU A 116 6.35 -11.46 8.47
C GLU A 116 4.91 -11.84 8.08
N ILE A 117 4.64 -12.06 6.79
CA ILE A 117 3.29 -12.38 6.30
C ILE A 117 3.03 -13.88 6.42
N PRO A 118 2.04 -14.32 7.24
CA PRO A 118 1.72 -15.73 7.36
C PRO A 118 1.28 -16.33 6.02
N LYS A 119 1.74 -17.55 5.71
CA LYS A 119 1.40 -18.26 4.46
C LYS A 119 -0.11 -18.37 4.24
N GLU A 120 -0.87 -18.58 5.32
CA GLU A 120 -2.32 -18.70 5.30
C GLU A 120 -2.98 -17.41 4.82
N LEU A 121 -2.38 -16.25 5.10
CA LEU A 121 -2.86 -14.96 4.62
C LEU A 121 -2.56 -14.78 3.13
N LEU A 122 -1.37 -15.16 2.67
CA LEU A 122 -1.03 -15.16 1.24
C LEU A 122 -1.96 -16.07 0.44
N ASN A 123 -2.26 -17.26 0.96
CA ASN A 123 -3.19 -18.19 0.32
C ASN A 123 -4.58 -17.56 0.08
N ARG A 124 -5.05 -16.66 0.96
CA ARG A 124 -6.32 -15.96 0.79
C ARG A 124 -6.32 -14.94 -0.34
N LEU A 125 -5.15 -14.42 -0.74
CA LEU A 125 -5.03 -13.55 -1.91
C LEU A 125 -5.26 -14.35 -3.20
N CYS A 126 -4.74 -15.57 -3.24
CA CYS A 126 -4.83 -16.46 -4.41
C CYS A 126 -6.15 -17.26 -4.47
N SER A 127 -6.82 -17.49 -3.33
CA SER A 127 -8.02 -18.34 -3.26
C SER A 127 -9.29 -17.72 -3.85
N LYS A 128 -9.22 -16.49 -4.36
CA LYS A 128 -10.33 -15.79 -5.03
C LYS A 128 -10.05 -15.52 -6.51
N VAL A 129 -8.93 -16.01 -7.04
CA VAL A 129 -8.63 -15.97 -8.47
C VAL A 129 -9.32 -17.18 -9.09
N GLU A 130 -10.57 -16.99 -9.54
CA GLU A 130 -11.23 -17.88 -10.50
C GLU A 130 -10.65 -17.68 -11.91
#